data_AF-A0A2N9GY66-F1
#
_entry.id   AF-A0A2N9GY66-F1
#
_cell.length_a   1.000
_cell.length_b   1.000
_cell.length_c   1.000
_cell.angle_alpha   90.00
_cell.angle_beta   90.00
_cell.angle_gamma   90.00
#
_symmetry.space_group_name_H-M   'P 1'
#
loop_
_entity.id
_entity.type
_entity.pdbx_description
1 polymer ?
#
loop_
_entity_poly.entity_id
_entity_poly.type
_entity_poly.pdbx_seq_one_letter_code
_entity_poly.pdbx_strand_id
1 'polypeptide(L)'
;MDTAETYMMNPILGESIVGTLKLACLLESDESEEFVRMHDMIRDMALWVANTSGREGNKILVQHVGLNSEADSCEKWNEAERISVWGHHDPNSIESFNRRTRICPNLLTLFVKDTIC
;
A
#
# COMPACT_ATOMS: atom_id res chain seq x y z
N MET A 1 -19.63 18.19 27.18
CA MET A 1 -18.78 17.89 26.00
C MET A 1 -19.63 18.16 24.79
N ASP A 2 -19.28 19.21 24.06
CA ASP A 2 -20.12 19.84 23.05
C ASP A 2 -19.85 19.19 21.68
N THR A 3 -20.93 18.88 20.96
CA THR A 3 -20.94 18.08 19.72
C THR A 3 -20.21 18.73 18.54
N ALA A 4 -19.74 19.97 18.69
CA ALA A 4 -18.96 20.70 17.68
C ALA A 4 -17.45 20.35 17.69
N GLU A 5 -16.88 19.88 18.81
CA GLU A 5 -15.46 19.50 18.87
C GLU A 5 -15.18 18.18 18.13
N THR A 6 -16.15 17.29 18.04
CA THR A 6 -16.02 16.00 17.35
C THR A 6 -15.87 16.13 15.82
N TYR A 7 -16.36 17.24 15.22
CA TYR A 7 -16.36 17.42 13.76
C TYR A 7 -15.13 18.16 13.20
N MET A 8 -14.34 18.83 14.04
CA MET A 8 -13.08 19.51 13.64
C MET A 8 -11.83 18.64 13.86
N MET A 9 -12.00 17.42 14.39
CA MET A 9 -10.93 16.56 14.90
C MET A 9 -10.45 15.49 13.89
N ASN A 10 -10.80 15.61 12.61
CA ASN A 10 -10.49 14.60 11.59
C ASN A 10 -9.18 14.88 10.80
N PRO A 11 -8.86 16.12 10.37
CA PRO A 11 -7.58 16.40 9.69
C PRO A 11 -6.36 16.21 10.60
N ILE A 12 -6.50 16.59 11.87
CA ILE A 12 -5.43 16.54 12.88
C ILE A 12 -5.02 15.09 13.18
N LEU A 13 -5.95 14.14 13.08
CA LEU A 13 -5.67 12.75 13.42
C LEU A 13 -4.69 12.13 12.43
N GLY A 14 -4.87 12.36 11.13
CA GLY A 14 -3.95 11.86 10.11
C GLY A 14 -2.54 12.43 10.29
N GLU A 15 -2.44 13.74 10.46
CA GLU A 15 -1.15 14.42 10.71
C GLU A 15 -0.48 13.94 12.00
N SER A 16 -1.25 13.75 13.07
CA SER A 16 -0.75 13.24 14.35
C SER A 16 -0.23 11.80 14.25
N ILE A 17 -0.91 10.93 13.50
CA ILE A 17 -0.47 9.56 13.26
C ILE A 17 0.84 9.58 12.46
N VAL A 18 0.91 10.36 11.37
CA VAL A 18 2.13 10.50 10.57
C VAL A 18 3.28 11.04 11.42
N GLY A 19 3.04 12.08 12.23
CA GLY A 19 4.02 12.66 13.14
C GLY A 19 4.52 11.64 14.17
N THR A 20 3.64 10.82 14.73
CA THR A 20 4.02 9.76 15.68
C THR A 20 4.90 8.70 15.03
N LEU A 21 4.57 8.28 13.80
CA LEU A 21 5.37 7.32 13.04
C LEU A 21 6.75 7.88 12.64
N LYS A 22 6.84 9.18 12.31
CA LYS A 22 8.11 9.88 12.09
C LYS A 22 8.96 9.92 13.35
N LEU A 23 8.37 10.26 14.50
CA LEU A 23 9.06 10.26 15.81
C LEU A 23 9.55 8.87 16.21
N ALA A 24 8.87 7.81 15.77
CA ALA A 24 9.28 6.42 15.97
C ALA A 24 10.29 5.91 14.93
N CYS A 25 10.76 6.77 14.01
CA CYS A 25 11.66 6.43 12.90
C CYS A 25 11.10 5.34 11.96
N LEU A 26 9.78 5.21 11.85
CA LEU A 26 9.11 4.29 10.93
C LEU A 26 8.81 4.96 9.57
N LEU A 27 8.77 6.29 9.56
CA LEU A 27 8.62 7.13 8.38
C LEU A 27 9.71 8.19 8.33
N GLU A 28 10.14 8.51 7.13
CA GLU A 28 11.07 9.60 6.84
C GLU A 28 10.42 10.55 5.84
N SER A 29 10.63 11.86 6.02
CA SER A 29 10.21 12.84 5.04
C SER A 29 11.21 12.97 3.90
N ASP A 30 10.73 13.43 2.76
CA ASP A 30 11.59 14.06 1.77
C ASP A 30 11.93 15.51 2.15
N GLU A 31 12.77 16.18 1.35
CA GLU A 31 13.21 17.56 1.62
C GLU A 31 12.06 18.57 1.65
N SER A 32 10.97 18.29 0.93
CA SER A 32 9.79 19.15 0.86
C SER A 32 8.86 19.02 2.08
N GLU A 33 9.04 17.96 2.89
CA GLU A 33 8.13 17.54 3.95
C GLU A 33 6.69 17.25 3.50
N GLU A 34 6.42 17.29 2.19
CA GLU A 34 5.12 17.00 1.59
C GLU A 34 4.88 15.48 1.48
N PHE A 35 5.96 14.71 1.35
CA PHE A 35 5.90 13.26 1.21
C PHE A 35 6.64 12.54 2.33
N VAL A 36 6.12 11.38 2.70
CA VAL A 36 6.77 10.45 3.62
C VAL A 36 7.06 9.12 2.94
N ARG A 37 8.14 8.47 3.34
CA ARG A 37 8.57 7.17 2.84
C ARG A 37 8.81 6.21 4.00
N MET A 38 8.51 4.94 3.77
CA MET A 38 8.95 3.84 4.64
C MET A 38 10.20 3.22 4.04
N HIS A 39 11.18 2.93 4.87
CA HIS A 39 12.32 2.12 4.46
C HIS A 39 11.84 0.71 4.07
N ASP A 40 12.46 0.11 3.05
CA ASP A 40 12.04 -1.20 2.52
C ASP A 40 11.92 -2.28 3.60
N MET A 41 12.87 -2.35 4.55
CA MET A 41 12.81 -3.29 5.68
C MET A 41 11.58 -3.09 6.59
N ILE A 42 11.21 -1.83 6.84
CA ILE A 42 10.04 -1.49 7.67
C ILE A 42 8.75 -1.82 6.90
N ARG A 43 8.73 -1.55 5.59
CA ARG A 43 7.60 -1.90 4.71
C ARG A 43 7.37 -3.42 4.68
N ASP A 44 8.43 -4.21 4.55
CA ASP A 44 8.34 -5.67 4.53
C ASP A 44 7.86 -6.22 5.87
N MET A 45 8.33 -5.66 6.99
CA MET A 45 7.86 -6.02 8.33
C MET A 45 6.38 -5.65 8.53
N ALA A 46 5.96 -4.46 8.09
CA ALA A 46 4.56 -4.03 8.17
C ALA A 46 3.64 -4.93 7.34
N LEU A 47 4.07 -5.31 6.13
CA LEU A 47 3.34 -6.24 5.27
C LEU A 47 3.24 -7.63 5.90
N TRP A 48 4.32 -8.12 6.52
CA TRP A 48 4.31 -9.39 7.25
C TRP A 48 3.34 -9.35 8.43
N VAL A 49 3.39 -8.32 9.28
CA VAL A 49 2.46 -8.15 10.42
C VAL A 49 1.01 -8.07 9.93
N ALA A 50 0.74 -7.28 8.89
CA ALA A 50 -0.62 -7.14 8.36
C ALA A 50 -1.20 -8.50 7.92
N ASN A 51 -0.41 -9.29 7.17
CA ASN A 51 -0.80 -10.61 6.68
C ASN A 51 -0.84 -11.70 7.76
N THR A 52 -0.09 -11.55 8.86
CA THR A 52 -0.02 -12.55 9.95
C THR A 52 -0.90 -12.24 11.15
N SER A 53 -1.52 -11.06 11.19
CA SER A 53 -2.32 -10.55 12.33
C SER A 53 -3.55 -11.39 12.72
N GLY A 54 -3.80 -12.54 12.07
CA GLY A 54 -4.85 -13.49 12.42
C GLY A 54 -6.28 -12.99 12.21
N ARG A 55 -6.45 -11.74 11.75
CA ARG A 55 -7.73 -11.22 11.30
C ARG A 55 -8.05 -11.85 9.95
N GLU A 56 -9.14 -12.62 9.90
CA GLU A 56 -9.83 -12.89 8.64
C GLU A 56 -10.04 -11.53 7.96
N GLY A 57 -9.57 -11.38 6.72
CA GLY A 57 -9.75 -10.13 6.00
C GLY A 57 -8.48 -9.35 5.63
N ASN A 58 -7.27 -9.90 5.77
CA ASN A 58 -6.01 -9.13 5.62
C ASN A 58 -4.98 -9.77 4.69
N LYS A 59 -5.42 -10.43 3.61
CA LYS A 59 -4.51 -10.94 2.57
C LYS A 59 -4.10 -9.81 1.61
N ILE A 60 -3.02 -9.13 1.97
CA ILE A 60 -2.48 -7.99 1.23
C ILE A 60 -1.37 -8.47 0.29
N LEU A 61 -1.55 -8.17 -0.99
CA LEU A 61 -0.57 -8.43 -2.04
C LEU A 61 -0.02 -7.12 -2.60
N VAL A 62 1.30 -6.97 -2.56
CA VAL A 62 2.01 -5.85 -3.18
C VAL A 62 2.77 -6.38 -4.40
N GLN A 63 2.48 -5.81 -5.57
CA GLN A 63 3.02 -6.23 -6.85
C GLN A 63 3.81 -5.08 -7.49
N HIS A 64 5.10 -5.29 -7.74
CA HIS A 64 5.88 -4.42 -8.60
C HIS A 64 5.83 -4.94 -10.03
N VAL A 65 5.42 -4.07 -10.96
CA VAL A 65 5.36 -4.42 -12.38
C VAL A 65 6.77 -4.39 -12.96
N GLY A 66 7.21 -5.51 -13.57
CA GLY A 66 8.54 -5.65 -14.19
C GLY A 66 9.65 -6.26 -13.32
N LEU A 67 9.48 -6.33 -11.99
CA LEU A 67 10.47 -6.96 -11.08
C LEU A 67 10.09 -8.39 -10.67
N ASN A 68 8.79 -8.70 -10.65
CA ASN A 68 8.28 -9.98 -10.19
C ASN A 68 7.89 -10.85 -11.39
N SER A 69 8.24 -12.14 -11.36
CA SER A 69 7.90 -13.07 -12.44
C SER A 69 6.38 -13.26 -12.57
N GLU A 70 5.87 -13.36 -13.79
CA GLU A 70 4.44 -13.53 -14.06
C GLU A 70 3.88 -14.85 -13.49
N ALA A 71 4.74 -15.85 -13.32
CA ALA A 71 4.38 -17.19 -12.83
C ALA A 71 4.10 -17.22 -11.32
N ASP A 72 4.71 -16.34 -10.52
CA ASP A 72 4.61 -16.35 -9.05
C ASP A 72 3.30 -15.78 -8.50
N SER A 73 2.37 -15.41 -9.37
CA SER A 73 1.31 -14.45 -9.04
C SER A 73 -0.12 -15.01 -9.08
N CYS A 74 -0.52 -15.89 -10.01
CA CYS A 74 -1.95 -16.25 -10.14
C CYS A 74 -2.60 -16.79 -8.85
N GLU A 75 -1.92 -17.67 -8.10
CA GLU A 75 -2.47 -18.22 -6.85
C GLU A 75 -2.60 -17.16 -5.75
N LYS A 76 -1.58 -16.28 -5.63
CA LYS A 76 -1.60 -15.18 -4.64
C LYS A 76 -2.72 -14.17 -4.91
N TRP A 77 -3.09 -13.96 -6.18
CA TRP A 77 -4.16 -13.03 -6.56
C TRP A 77 -5.56 -13.57 -6.26
N ASN A 78 -5.75 -14.89 -6.35
CA ASN A 78 -7.02 -15.52 -5.98
C ASN A 78 -7.33 -15.37 -4.48
N GLU A 79 -6.28 -15.39 -3.66
CA GLU A 79 -6.41 -15.26 -2.21
C GLU A 79 -6.37 -13.82 -1.72
N ALA A 80 -5.80 -12.89 -2.50
CA ALA A 80 -5.67 -11.51 -2.09
C ALA A 80 -7.02 -10.80 -1.98
N GLU A 81 -7.15 -10.03 -0.91
CA GLU A 81 -8.29 -9.14 -0.68
C GLU A 81 -7.92 -7.68 -0.93
N ARG A 82 -6.65 -7.32 -0.73
CA ARG A 82 -6.14 -5.98 -1.03
C ARG A 82 -4.92 -6.11 -1.91
N ILE A 83 -4.95 -5.43 -3.04
CA ILE A 83 -3.88 -5.48 -4.02
C ILE A 83 -3.35 -4.08 -4.26
N SER A 84 -2.03 -3.93 -4.18
CA SER A 84 -1.31 -2.70 -4.51
C SER A 84 -0.36 -2.97 -5.67
N VAL A 85 -0.57 -2.31 -6.80
CA VAL A 85 0.24 -2.45 -8.01
C VAL A 85 1.06 -1.18 -8.20
N TRP A 86 2.37 -1.35 -8.33
CA TRP A 86 3.34 -0.27 -8.51
C TRP A 86 3.98 -0.38 -9.90
N GLY A 87 3.76 0.66 -10.71
CA GLY A 87 4.48 0.85 -11.97
C GLY A 87 5.96 1.11 -11.73
N HIS A 88 6.77 0.92 -12.76
CA HIS A 88 8.17 1.36 -12.80
C HIS A 88 8.28 2.63 -13.67
N HIS A 89 9.43 3.30 -13.68
CA HIS A 89 9.78 4.42 -14.58
C HIS A 89 9.52 4.18 -16.09
N ASP A 90 9.14 2.97 -16.50
CA ASP A 90 8.66 2.73 -17.86
C ASP A 90 7.16 3.10 -17.95
N PRO A 91 6.79 4.10 -18.76
CA PRO A 91 5.39 4.52 -18.96
C PRO A 91 4.49 3.40 -19.52
N ASN A 92 5.07 2.33 -20.08
CA ASN A 92 4.31 1.17 -20.56
C ASN A 92 4.21 0.04 -19.53
N SER A 93 4.76 0.22 -18.32
CA SER A 93 4.79 -0.84 -17.30
C SER A 93 3.38 -1.29 -16.95
N ILE A 94 2.45 -0.37 -16.67
CA ILE A 94 1.05 -0.70 -16.35
C ILE A 94 0.29 -1.27 -17.55
N GLU A 95 0.61 -0.89 -18.78
CA GLU A 95 0.00 -1.50 -19.97
C GLU A 95 0.34 -2.99 -20.09
N SER A 96 1.58 -3.36 -19.77
CA SER A 96 2.01 -4.76 -19.77
C SER A 96 1.26 -5.60 -18.71
N PHE A 97 0.84 -4.97 -17.61
CA PHE A 97 0.07 -5.60 -16.54
C PHE A 97 -1.34 -6.02 -16.97
N ASN A 98 -1.96 -5.31 -17.93
CA ASN A 98 -3.32 -5.56 -18.42
C ASN A 98 -3.44 -6.70 -19.45
N ARG A 99 -2.35 -7.39 -19.81
CA ARG A 99 -2.34 -8.34 -20.93
C ARG A 99 -2.98 -9.71 -20.62
N ARG A 100 -3.27 -10.03 -19.35
CA ARG A 100 -3.96 -11.27 -18.94
C ARG A 100 -5.09 -11.00 -17.95
N THR A 101 -6.21 -11.69 -18.13
CA THR A 101 -7.31 -11.70 -17.15
C THR A 101 -6.85 -12.41 -15.87
N ARG A 102 -6.82 -11.68 -14.76
CA ARG A 102 -6.57 -12.23 -13.41
C ARG A 102 -7.91 -12.36 -12.69
N ILE A 103 -8.18 -13.52 -12.10
CA ILE A 103 -9.37 -13.72 -11.27
C ILE A 103 -8.99 -13.35 -9.84
N CYS A 104 -9.77 -12.45 -9.22
CA CYS A 104 -9.52 -11.96 -7.86
C CYS A 104 -10.85 -12.00 -7.11
N PRO A 105 -11.35 -13.20 -6.75
CA PRO A 105 -12.73 -13.36 -6.28
C PRO A 105 -12.98 -12.73 -4.91
N ASN A 106 -11.92 -12.51 -4.13
CA ASN A 106 -11.98 -11.95 -2.78
C ASN A 106 -11.56 -10.47 -2.73
N LEU A 107 -11.35 -9.81 -3.88
CA LEU A 107 -10.80 -8.46 -3.93
C LEU A 107 -11.75 -7.42 -3.34
N LEU A 108 -11.30 -6.76 -2.27
CA LEU A 108 -11.96 -5.65 -1.60
C LEU A 108 -11.36 -4.29 -1.97
N THR A 109 -10.05 -4.24 -2.25
CA THR A 109 -9.36 -2.98 -2.55
C THR A 109 -8.29 -3.19 -3.60
N LEU A 110 -8.31 -2.36 -4.65
CA LEU A 110 -7.25 -2.25 -5.64
C LEU A 110 -6.67 -0.84 -5.62
N PHE A 111 -5.36 -0.76 -5.40
CA PHE A 111 -4.59 0.47 -5.48
C PHE A 111 -3.59 0.33 -6.61
N VAL A 112 -3.63 1.25 -7.58
CA VAL A 112 -2.68 1.29 -8.69
C VAL A 112 -1.96 2.62 -8.63
N LYS A 113 -0.64 2.58 -8.50
CA LYS A 113 0.20 3.78 -8.54
C LYS A 113 1.18 3.67 -9.69
N ASP A 114 1.12 4.67 -10.54
CA ASP A 114 2.12 4.92 -11.56
C ASP A 114 3.15 5.88 -10.95
N THR A 115 4.35 5.38 -10.66
CA THR A 115 5.47 6.26 -10.29
C THR A 115 6.14 6.72 -11.58
N ILE A 116 5.55 7.75 -12.21
CA ILE A 116 6.30 8.62 -13.11
C ILE A 116 7.12 9.53 -12.19
N CYS A 117 8.32 9.09 -11.83
CA CYS A 117 9.34 9.97 -11.29
C CYS A 117 10.21 10.47 -12.44
#